data_AF-A0A9J8BVI7-F1
#
_entry.id   AF-A0A9J8BVI7-F1
#
_cell.length_a   1.000
_cell.length_b   1.000
_cell.length_c   1.000
_cell.angle_alpha   90.00
_cell.angle_beta   90.00
_cell.angle_gamma   90.00
#
_symmetry.space_group_name_H-M   'P 1'
#
loop_
_entity.id
_entity.type
_entity.pdbx_description
1 polymer ?
#
loop_
_entity_poly.entity_id
_entity_poly.type
_entity_poly.pdbx_seq_one_letter_code
_entity_poly.pdbx_strand_id
1 'polypeptide(L)'
;MDRLASFGNDPFDKPPCRGCSSYLVEPYIKCAECGPSPFLLCLQCFTRGYEYKKHQSDHKYEIMTSDFPVLEPGWTAQEEMALLEAVMDCGFGNWQDVAYQMRTKTKEECEGHYMKNFINNPLFSSTLLSLRQMEDHLSRTADTAIPFKPTDDPPRPSFDSQVSRDMAGYMPARADFMEEFDNYAEWDLKDIDFVDDDSDILHALKVAVVDIYHSRLEERQRRKKIIRDHGLINLRKFQILERRYPKEVQDLYDVMRRFARVVGPIEHDKFIESHALEFELRREIRRLQEYRREGIQSFCGAKVYERVKRIREDERRKRNMLCDVLQYIHDARACQQWLHKQAKKRFGNLDFPSGTNVNKTRKIYDFLIKEGYINKA
;
A
#
# COMPACT_ATOMS: atom_id res chain seq x y z
N MET A 1 -22.55 -47.19 19.97
CA MET A 1 -21.57 -47.88 19.11
C MET A 1 -21.99 -47.65 17.68
N ASP A 2 -21.78 -46.43 17.18
CA ASP A 2 -21.85 -46.13 15.76
C ASP A 2 -20.44 -46.31 15.22
N ARG A 3 -20.28 -47.31 14.35
CA ARG A 3 -19.03 -47.59 13.66
C ARG A 3 -18.70 -46.38 12.79
N LEU A 4 -17.76 -45.56 13.25
CA LEU A 4 -17.06 -44.61 12.40
C LEU A 4 -16.58 -45.37 11.16
N ALA A 5 -17.07 -44.93 10.01
CA ALA A 5 -16.74 -45.50 8.72
C ALA A 5 -15.22 -45.60 8.58
N SER A 6 -14.76 -46.74 8.07
CA SER A 6 -13.37 -47.00 7.73
C SER A 6 -12.83 -45.81 6.93
N PHE A 7 -11.78 -45.16 7.44
CA PHE A 7 -10.95 -44.23 6.68
C PHE A 7 -10.27 -45.00 5.54
N GLY A 8 -11.05 -45.35 4.52
CA GLY A 8 -10.55 -45.88 3.27
C GLY A 8 -10.16 -44.70 2.39
N ASN A 9 -8.91 -44.28 2.51
CA ASN A 9 -8.14 -43.64 1.45
C ASN A 9 -6.67 -43.88 1.79
N ASP A 10 -6.12 -44.94 1.21
CA ASP A 10 -4.69 -45.21 1.19
C ASP A 10 -3.96 -43.98 0.60
N PRO A 11 -2.92 -43.43 1.24
CA PRO A 11 -2.12 -42.32 0.71
C PRO A 11 -1.54 -42.57 -0.69
N PHE A 12 -1.55 -43.83 -1.16
CA PHE A 12 -1.12 -44.23 -2.50
C PHE A 12 -2.23 -44.22 -3.57
N ASP A 13 -3.50 -43.97 -3.23
CA ASP A 13 -4.60 -43.85 -4.20
C ASP A 13 -4.57 -42.49 -4.90
N LYS A 14 -3.54 -42.28 -5.74
CA LYS A 14 -3.44 -41.12 -6.62
C LYS A 14 -4.68 -41.08 -7.52
N PRO A 15 -5.49 -40.02 -7.51
CA PRO A 15 -6.69 -39.99 -8.35
C PRO A 15 -6.30 -40.03 -9.84
N PRO A 16 -7.02 -40.78 -10.71
CA PRO A 16 -6.72 -40.80 -12.13
C PRO A 16 -7.23 -39.53 -12.83
N CYS A 17 -6.48 -39.04 -13.80
CA CYS A 17 -6.89 -37.95 -14.67
C CYS A 17 -8.10 -38.35 -15.51
N ARG A 18 -9.14 -37.51 -15.57
CA ARG A 18 -10.32 -37.76 -16.41
C ARG A 18 -10.06 -37.64 -17.92
N GLY A 19 -8.94 -37.04 -18.32
CA GLY A 19 -8.55 -36.88 -19.73
C GLY A 19 -7.69 -38.01 -20.27
N CYS A 20 -6.61 -38.36 -19.57
CA CYS A 20 -5.64 -39.35 -20.03
C CYS A 20 -5.57 -40.61 -19.16
N SER A 21 -6.41 -40.72 -18.13
CA SER A 21 -6.45 -41.85 -17.18
C SER A 21 -5.15 -42.15 -16.43
N SER A 22 -4.13 -41.29 -16.56
CA SER A 22 -2.90 -41.38 -15.79
C SER A 22 -3.12 -40.97 -14.34
N TYR A 23 -2.40 -41.61 -13.41
CA TYR A 23 -2.37 -41.22 -12.01
C TYR A 23 -1.88 -39.77 -11.86
N LEU A 24 -2.62 -38.96 -11.11
CA LEU A 24 -2.28 -37.56 -10.87
C LEU A 24 -1.15 -37.46 -9.85
N VAL A 25 -0.21 -36.57 -10.14
CA VAL A 25 0.83 -36.13 -9.21
C VAL A 25 0.61 -34.63 -9.03
N GLU A 26 0.68 -34.16 -7.79
CA GLU A 26 0.61 -32.73 -7.52
C GLU A 26 1.74 -32.00 -8.26
N PRO A 27 1.47 -30.80 -8.83
CA PRO A 27 0.18 -30.10 -8.85
C PRO A 27 -0.78 -30.59 -9.94
N TYR A 28 -2.07 -30.71 -9.60
CA TYR A 28 -3.14 -31.06 -10.54
C TYR A 28 -4.35 -30.14 -10.40
N ILE A 29 -5.27 -30.19 -11.36
CA ILE A 29 -6.37 -29.22 -11.46
C ILE A 29 -7.70 -29.90 -11.12
N LYS A 30 -8.47 -29.26 -10.26
CA LYS A 30 -9.82 -29.64 -9.90
C LYS A 30 -10.81 -28.63 -10.46
N CYS A 31 -11.76 -29.08 -11.27
CA CYS A 31 -12.84 -28.21 -11.72
C CYS A 31 -13.77 -27.88 -10.54
N ALA A 32 -14.09 -26.59 -10.35
CA ALA A 32 -14.96 -26.11 -9.28
C ALA A 32 -16.46 -26.22 -9.61
N GLU A 33 -16.79 -26.39 -10.89
CA GLU A 33 -18.19 -26.38 -11.38
C GLU A 33 -18.74 -27.78 -11.67
N CYS A 34 -17.85 -28.75 -11.94
CA CYS A 34 -18.25 -30.12 -12.23
C CYS A 34 -18.58 -30.89 -10.95
N GLY A 35 -19.86 -31.22 -10.76
CA GLY A 35 -20.37 -32.14 -9.71
C GLY A 35 -21.30 -33.22 -10.30
N PRO A 36 -21.56 -34.34 -9.59
CA PRO A 36 -21.27 -34.62 -8.18
C PRO A 36 -19.93 -35.33 -7.91
N SER A 37 -19.26 -35.90 -8.92
CA SER A 37 -17.93 -36.50 -8.76
C SER A 37 -16.83 -35.48 -9.08
N PRO A 38 -15.73 -35.41 -8.31
CA PRO A 38 -14.65 -34.48 -8.58
C PRO A 38 -14.09 -34.72 -9.98
N PHE A 39 -13.96 -33.65 -10.75
CA PHE A 39 -13.38 -33.70 -12.09
C PHE A 39 -11.94 -33.20 -12.02
N LEU A 40 -11.01 -34.15 -12.09
CA LEU A 40 -9.58 -33.91 -11.90
C LEU A 40 -8.81 -34.09 -13.20
N LEU A 41 -7.95 -33.12 -13.51
CA LEU A 41 -7.16 -33.04 -14.72
C LEU A 41 -5.67 -32.89 -14.41
N CYS A 42 -4.82 -33.55 -15.21
CA CYS A 42 -3.40 -33.24 -15.22
C CYS A 42 -3.17 -31.93 -15.97
N LEU A 43 -2.03 -31.28 -15.70
CA LEU A 43 -1.68 -30.02 -16.35
C LEU A 43 -1.67 -30.11 -17.90
N GLN A 44 -1.28 -31.27 -18.45
CA GLN A 44 -1.25 -31.49 -19.89
C GLN A 44 -2.65 -31.56 -20.50
N CYS A 45 -3.62 -32.20 -19.83
CA CYS A 45 -5.00 -32.24 -20.31
C CYS A 45 -5.67 -30.87 -20.17
N PHE A 46 -5.38 -30.14 -19.10
CA PHE A 46 -5.91 -28.80 -18.90
C PHE A 46 -5.39 -27.80 -19.94
N THR A 47 -4.08 -27.76 -20.19
CA THR A 47 -3.48 -26.86 -21.18
C THR A 47 -3.91 -27.14 -22.62
N ARG A 48 -4.34 -28.38 -22.91
CA ARG A 48 -4.94 -28.75 -24.19
C ARG A 48 -6.43 -28.39 -24.31
N GLY A 49 -7.04 -27.83 -23.26
CA GLY A 49 -8.46 -27.52 -23.22
C GLY A 49 -9.33 -28.77 -23.29
N TYR A 50 -9.01 -29.81 -22.52
CA TYR A 50 -9.77 -31.05 -22.53
C TYR A 50 -11.21 -30.84 -22.04
N GLU A 51 -12.16 -31.03 -22.93
CA GLU A 51 -13.59 -30.92 -22.66
C GLU A 51 -14.25 -32.30 -22.71
N TYR A 52 -15.13 -32.59 -21.75
CA TYR A 52 -15.79 -33.88 -21.71
C TYR A 52 -17.16 -33.80 -21.03
N LYS A 53 -18.19 -34.21 -21.78
CA LYS A 53 -19.60 -34.21 -21.35
C LYS A 53 -20.04 -32.84 -20.84
N LYS A 54 -20.09 -32.69 -19.52
CA LYS A 54 -20.54 -31.47 -18.83
C LYS A 54 -19.37 -30.55 -18.45
N HIS A 55 -18.13 -30.98 -18.59
CA HIS A 55 -16.96 -30.17 -18.32
C HIS A 55 -16.57 -29.36 -19.55
N GLN A 56 -16.46 -28.04 -19.39
CA GLN A 56 -15.94 -27.11 -20.38
C GLN A 56 -14.60 -26.54 -19.92
N SER A 57 -13.76 -26.12 -20.88
CA SER A 57 -12.41 -25.61 -20.60
C SER A 57 -12.40 -24.23 -19.93
N ASP A 58 -13.55 -23.53 -19.94
CA ASP A 58 -13.77 -22.23 -19.33
C ASP A 58 -14.32 -22.29 -17.90
N HIS A 59 -14.61 -23.48 -17.37
CA HIS A 59 -15.07 -23.64 -16.00
C HIS A 59 -14.05 -23.12 -14.99
N LYS A 60 -14.53 -22.53 -13.90
CA LYS A 60 -13.69 -22.19 -12.76
C LYS A 60 -12.97 -23.42 -12.23
N TYR A 61 -11.72 -23.24 -11.81
CA TYR A 61 -10.85 -24.32 -11.38
C TYR A 61 -10.04 -23.94 -10.14
N GLU A 62 -9.66 -24.98 -9.40
CA GLU A 62 -8.79 -24.93 -8.22
C GLU A 62 -7.49 -25.68 -8.55
N ILE A 63 -6.35 -25.12 -8.19
CA ILE A 63 -5.05 -25.77 -8.31
C ILE A 63 -4.77 -26.50 -7.00
N MET A 64 -4.66 -27.82 -7.06
CA MET A 64 -4.33 -28.66 -5.92
C MET A 64 -2.80 -28.80 -5.84
N THR A 65 -2.20 -28.22 -4.80
CA THR A 65 -0.75 -28.28 -4.53
C THR A 65 -0.51 -28.19 -3.02
N SER A 66 0.46 -28.95 -2.53
CA SER A 66 0.94 -28.91 -1.14
C SER A 66 2.31 -28.21 -0.99
N ASP A 67 2.81 -27.59 -2.07
CA ASP A 67 4.12 -26.93 -2.14
C ASP A 67 4.09 -25.46 -1.69
N PHE A 68 3.43 -25.17 -0.56
CA PHE A 68 3.33 -23.82 -0.02
C PHE A 68 3.63 -23.81 1.49
N PRO A 69 4.26 -22.75 2.01
CA PRO A 69 4.57 -22.68 3.43
C PRO A 69 3.34 -22.41 4.30
N VAL A 70 3.19 -23.16 5.39
CA VAL A 70 2.05 -23.02 6.32
C VAL A 70 2.46 -22.29 7.60
N LEU A 71 3.40 -22.85 8.36
CA LEU A 71 3.77 -22.28 9.67
C LEU A 71 5.03 -21.42 9.58
N GLU A 72 5.99 -21.83 8.77
CA GLU A 72 7.28 -21.16 8.63
C GLU A 72 7.68 -21.07 7.14
N PRO A 73 8.26 -19.95 6.67
CA PRO A 73 8.61 -19.74 5.25
C PRO A 73 9.68 -20.69 4.67
N GLY A 74 10.08 -21.73 5.40
CA GLY A 74 10.99 -22.78 4.95
C GLY A 74 10.42 -24.21 5.08
N TRP A 75 9.15 -24.35 5.46
CA TRP A 75 8.44 -25.62 5.64
C TRP A 75 7.16 -25.64 4.83
N THR A 76 7.09 -26.54 3.85
CA THR A 76 5.90 -26.71 2.98
C THR A 76 4.81 -27.51 3.68
N ALA A 77 3.55 -27.34 3.28
CA ALA A 77 2.42 -28.11 3.81
C ALA A 77 2.65 -29.63 3.71
N GLN A 78 3.30 -30.08 2.63
CA GLN A 78 3.69 -31.49 2.47
C GLN A 78 4.72 -31.94 3.52
N GLU A 79 5.73 -31.11 3.82
CA GLU A 79 6.72 -31.40 4.85
C GLU A 79 6.11 -31.37 6.26
N GLU A 80 5.16 -30.48 6.51
CA GLU A 80 4.43 -30.41 7.78
C GLU A 80 3.63 -31.70 8.03
N MET A 81 2.89 -32.17 7.02
CA MET A 81 2.15 -33.43 7.10
C MET A 81 3.09 -34.63 7.28
N ALA A 82 4.15 -34.71 6.48
CA ALA A 82 5.13 -35.79 6.57
C ALA A 82 5.83 -35.82 7.94
N LEU A 83 6.07 -34.67 8.57
CA LEU A 83 6.66 -34.59 9.91
C LEU A 83 5.73 -35.19 10.95
N LEU A 84 4.43 -34.84 10.90
CA LEU A 84 3.44 -35.37 11.84
C LEU A 84 3.21 -36.87 11.67
N GLU A 85 3.17 -37.35 10.43
CA GLU A 85 3.09 -38.79 10.12
C GLU A 85 4.33 -39.53 10.62
N ALA A 86 5.52 -39.01 10.35
CA ALA A 86 6.77 -39.63 10.81
C ALA A 86 6.88 -39.65 12.34
N VAL A 87 6.40 -38.61 13.03
CA VAL A 87 6.34 -38.58 14.51
C VAL A 87 5.30 -39.57 15.04
N MET A 88 4.18 -39.76 14.34
CA MET A 88 3.15 -40.75 14.69
C MET A 88 3.68 -42.18 14.54
N ASP A 89 4.42 -42.47 13.45
CA ASP A 89 4.97 -43.79 13.16
C ASP A 89 6.20 -44.14 14.02
N CYS A 90 7.17 -43.22 14.12
CA CYS A 90 8.44 -43.47 14.80
C CYS A 90 8.40 -43.15 16.31
N GLY A 91 7.37 -42.45 16.77
CA GLY A 91 7.21 -42.01 18.14
C GLY A 91 7.95 -40.71 18.49
N PHE A 92 7.35 -39.93 19.38
CA PHE A 92 7.91 -38.66 19.85
C PHE A 92 9.26 -38.86 20.58
N GLY A 93 10.26 -38.07 20.21
CA GLY A 93 11.63 -38.14 20.76
C GLY A 93 12.60 -38.96 19.92
N ASN A 94 12.12 -39.76 18.96
CA ASN A 94 12.98 -40.52 18.05
C ASN A 94 13.28 -39.75 16.75
N TRP A 95 13.89 -38.57 16.90
CA TRP A 95 14.11 -37.62 15.79
C TRP A 95 15.05 -38.14 14.70
N GLN A 96 15.87 -39.14 15.01
CA GLN A 96 16.78 -39.76 14.05
C GLN A 96 16.00 -40.54 12.97
N ASP A 97 15.00 -41.31 13.39
CA ASP A 97 14.16 -42.10 12.48
C ASP A 97 13.12 -41.22 11.79
N VAL A 98 12.60 -40.20 12.49
CA VAL A 98 11.72 -39.18 11.89
C VAL A 98 12.41 -38.45 10.73
N ALA A 99 13.66 -38.00 10.93
CA ALA A 99 14.42 -37.35 9.86
C ALA A 99 14.73 -38.31 8.70
N TYR A 100 14.94 -39.60 8.99
CA TYR A 100 15.15 -40.62 7.96
C TYR A 100 13.91 -40.86 7.10
N GLN A 101 12.71 -40.81 7.69
CA GLN A 101 11.44 -40.90 6.98
C GLN A 101 11.14 -39.63 6.16
N MET A 102 11.46 -38.45 6.72
CA MET A 102 11.30 -37.14 6.06
C MET A 102 12.21 -36.94 4.84
N ARG A 103 13.48 -37.38 4.92
CA ARG A 103 14.53 -37.25 3.87
C ARG A 103 14.92 -35.83 3.45
N THR A 104 14.12 -34.81 3.74
CA THR A 104 14.34 -33.41 3.32
C THR A 104 14.98 -32.53 4.40
N LYS A 105 14.82 -32.87 5.68
CA LYS A 105 15.24 -32.07 6.84
C LYS A 105 16.10 -32.89 7.81
N THR A 106 16.95 -32.22 8.58
CA THR A 106 17.77 -32.90 9.60
C THR A 106 16.99 -33.13 10.90
N LYS A 107 17.50 -34.00 11.78
CA LYS A 107 16.85 -34.29 13.07
C LYS A 107 16.72 -33.05 13.96
N GLU A 108 17.70 -32.16 13.95
CA GLU A 108 17.70 -30.93 14.74
C GLU A 108 16.65 -29.94 14.20
N GLU A 109 16.49 -29.89 12.88
CA GLU A 109 15.46 -29.07 12.22
C GLU A 109 14.05 -29.60 12.52
N CYS A 110 13.84 -30.92 12.42
CA CYS A 110 12.56 -31.56 12.75
C CYS A 110 12.19 -31.37 14.23
N GLU A 111 13.12 -31.61 15.14
CA GLU A 111 12.90 -31.43 16.58
C GLU A 111 12.61 -29.97 16.92
N GLY A 112 13.45 -29.05 16.43
CA GLY A 112 13.32 -27.62 16.68
C GLY A 112 12.00 -27.07 16.15
N HIS A 113 11.61 -27.48 14.94
CA HIS A 113 10.35 -27.05 14.34
C HIS A 113 9.14 -27.63 15.08
N TYR A 114 9.14 -28.93 15.40
CA TYR A 114 8.05 -29.58 16.14
C TYR A 114 7.84 -28.94 17.52
N MET A 115 8.92 -28.76 18.27
CA MET A 115 8.87 -28.15 19.61
C MET A 115 8.40 -26.70 19.56
N LYS A 116 8.90 -25.92 18.60
CA LYS A 116 8.56 -24.50 18.47
C LYS A 116 7.10 -24.29 18.08
N ASN A 117 6.60 -25.05 17.11
CA ASN A 117 5.30 -24.78 16.48
C ASN A 117 4.14 -25.59 17.06
N PHE A 118 4.39 -26.80 17.56
CA PHE A 118 3.34 -27.70 18.04
C PHE A 118 3.30 -27.86 19.57
N ILE A 119 4.43 -27.73 20.28
CA ILE A 119 4.49 -27.90 21.74
C ILE A 119 4.55 -26.56 22.49
N ASN A 120 5.50 -25.70 22.14
CA ASN A 120 5.77 -24.44 22.85
C ASN A 120 4.86 -23.29 22.40
N ASN A 121 4.04 -23.49 21.37
CA ASN A 121 3.09 -22.51 20.89
C ASN A 121 1.65 -22.92 21.27
N PRO A 122 1.13 -22.44 22.42
CA PRO A 122 -0.24 -22.76 22.86
C PRO A 122 -1.33 -22.11 21.99
N LEU A 123 -0.97 -21.41 20.92
CA LEU A 123 -1.86 -20.61 20.07
C LEU A 123 -2.00 -21.17 18.65
N PHE A 124 -1.98 -22.49 18.46
CA PHE A 124 -2.20 -23.10 17.14
C PHE A 124 -3.48 -22.57 16.44
N SER A 125 -4.51 -22.20 17.20
CA SER A 125 -5.73 -21.54 16.71
C SER A 125 -5.51 -20.10 16.20
N SER A 126 -4.54 -19.37 16.76
CA SER A 126 -4.25 -17.98 16.40
C SER A 126 -3.35 -17.83 15.17
N THR A 127 -2.48 -18.80 14.88
CA THR A 127 -1.54 -18.70 13.75
C THR A 127 -2.25 -18.83 12.39
N LEU A 128 -3.30 -19.66 12.29
CA LEU A 128 -4.19 -19.69 11.11
C LEU A 128 -4.99 -18.38 10.96
N LEU A 129 -5.37 -17.75 12.08
CA LEU A 129 -5.93 -16.39 12.10
C LEU A 129 -4.90 -15.34 11.64
N SER A 130 -3.62 -15.51 11.94
CA SER A 130 -2.53 -14.62 11.51
C SER A 130 -2.24 -14.69 10.00
N LEU A 131 -2.39 -15.85 9.36
CA LEU A 131 -2.32 -15.97 7.89
C LEU A 131 -3.49 -15.24 7.21
N ARG A 132 -4.70 -15.39 7.74
CA ARG A 132 -5.87 -14.60 7.32
C ARG A 132 -5.64 -13.10 7.55
N GLN A 133 -4.98 -12.74 8.66
CA GLN A 133 -4.59 -11.36 8.92
C GLN A 133 -3.52 -10.85 7.94
N MET A 134 -2.59 -11.67 7.43
CA MET A 134 -1.64 -11.25 6.38
C MET A 134 -2.34 -10.99 5.04
N GLU A 135 -3.28 -11.85 4.64
CA GLU A 135 -4.17 -11.57 3.50
C GLU A 135 -5.02 -10.31 3.73
N ASP A 136 -5.52 -10.09 4.95
CA ASP A 136 -6.19 -8.86 5.34
C ASP A 136 -5.22 -7.65 5.36
N HIS A 137 -3.93 -7.83 5.66
CA HIS A 137 -2.92 -6.76 5.67
C HIS A 137 -2.49 -6.35 4.26
N LEU A 138 -2.40 -7.30 3.31
CA LEU A 138 -2.28 -7.04 1.88
C LEU A 138 -3.57 -6.48 1.27
N SER A 139 -4.74 -6.78 1.86
CA SER A 139 -6.01 -6.14 1.50
C SER A 139 -6.14 -4.74 2.11
N ARG A 140 -5.57 -4.49 3.29
CA ARG A 140 -5.53 -3.17 3.96
C ARG A 140 -4.59 -2.18 3.29
N THR A 141 -3.60 -2.61 2.49
CA THR A 141 -2.85 -1.69 1.64
C THR A 141 -3.69 -1.20 0.45
N ALA A 142 -4.80 -1.87 0.13
CA ALA A 142 -5.80 -1.44 -0.85
C ALA A 142 -6.94 -0.59 -0.25
N ASP A 143 -7.09 -0.57 1.09
CA ASP A 143 -7.98 0.38 1.78
C ASP A 143 -7.32 1.76 1.89
N THR A 144 -7.18 2.44 0.75
CA THR A 144 -6.75 3.85 0.67
C THR A 144 -7.83 4.82 1.13
N ALA A 145 -9.09 4.40 1.17
CA ALA A 145 -10.17 5.18 1.75
C ALA A 145 -10.02 5.19 3.27
N ILE A 146 -9.95 6.37 3.89
CA ILE A 146 -10.05 6.52 5.35
C ILE A 146 -11.54 6.50 5.70
N PRO A 147 -12.15 5.35 6.06
CA PRO A 147 -13.57 5.30 6.30
C PRO A 147 -13.79 5.81 7.72
N PHE A 148 -14.42 6.98 7.87
CA PHE A 148 -14.87 7.42 9.19
C PHE A 148 -16.07 6.58 9.60
N LYS A 149 -15.80 5.53 10.39
CA LYS A 149 -16.86 4.71 11.00
C LYS A 149 -17.37 5.38 12.28
N PRO A 150 -18.68 5.36 12.54
CA PRO A 150 -19.21 5.68 13.86
C PRO A 150 -18.48 4.84 14.91
N THR A 151 -18.06 5.46 16.00
CA THR A 151 -17.37 4.79 17.11
C THR A 151 -18.00 5.26 18.40
N ASP A 152 -18.23 4.33 19.34
CA ASP A 152 -18.92 4.64 20.59
C ASP A 152 -18.05 5.51 21.54
N ASP A 153 -16.72 5.42 21.42
CA ASP A 153 -15.77 6.27 22.15
C ASP A 153 -14.88 7.09 21.19
N PRO A 154 -15.38 8.24 20.69
CA PRO A 154 -14.64 9.07 19.76
C PRO A 154 -13.48 9.78 20.47
N PRO A 155 -12.34 9.99 19.77
CA PRO A 155 -11.17 10.63 20.36
C PRO A 155 -11.52 12.04 20.84
N ARG A 156 -10.97 12.41 22.00
CA ARG A 156 -11.07 13.76 22.59
C ARG A 156 -9.68 14.38 22.66
N PRO A 157 -9.17 14.95 21.56
CA PRO A 157 -7.89 15.65 21.56
C PRO A 157 -7.95 16.81 22.55
N SER A 158 -6.84 17.06 23.27
CA SER A 158 -6.72 18.30 24.06
C SER A 158 -6.73 19.52 23.14
N PHE A 159 -7.20 20.65 23.70
CA PHE A 159 -7.15 21.94 23.02
C PHE A 159 -5.70 22.27 22.59
N ASP A 160 -5.54 22.81 21.38
CA ASP A 160 -4.25 23.10 20.72
C ASP A 160 -3.29 21.92 20.46
N SER A 161 -3.71 20.67 20.70
CA SER A 161 -2.91 19.51 20.30
C SER A 161 -2.70 19.45 18.77
N GLN A 162 -1.60 18.82 18.34
CA GLN A 162 -1.36 18.59 16.91
C GLN A 162 -2.53 17.85 16.24
N VAL A 163 -3.15 16.91 16.96
CA VAL A 163 -4.32 16.16 16.48
C VAL A 163 -5.53 17.07 16.28
N SER A 164 -5.78 18.01 17.21
CA SER A 164 -6.84 19.01 17.08
C SER A 164 -6.62 19.91 15.86
N ARG A 165 -5.39 20.38 15.66
CA ARG A 165 -5.01 21.18 14.47
C ARG A 165 -5.19 20.41 13.17
N ASP A 166 -4.80 19.13 13.15
CA ASP A 166 -4.92 18.27 11.97
C ASP A 166 -6.40 17.97 11.61
N MET A 167 -7.31 18.10 12.58
CA MET A 167 -8.76 17.96 12.43
C MET A 167 -9.49 19.26 12.02
N ALA A 168 -8.76 20.38 11.86
CA ALA A 168 -9.30 21.68 11.44
C ALA A 168 -10.55 22.12 12.24
N GLY A 169 -10.53 21.88 13.56
CA GLY A 169 -11.63 22.29 14.45
C GLY A 169 -12.83 21.33 14.47
N TYR A 170 -12.74 20.16 13.83
CA TYR A 170 -13.72 19.09 14.02
C TYR A 170 -13.63 18.52 15.44
N MET A 171 -14.79 18.38 16.09
CA MET A 171 -15.01 17.84 17.43
C MET A 171 -15.65 16.44 17.32
N PRO A 172 -14.88 15.35 17.48
CA PRO A 172 -15.37 13.99 17.23
C PRO A 172 -16.55 13.57 18.11
N ALA A 173 -16.57 13.97 19.39
CA ALA A 173 -17.63 13.62 20.34
C ALA A 173 -18.98 14.29 20.04
N ARG A 174 -18.98 15.43 19.34
CA ARG A 174 -20.19 16.12 18.88
C ARG A 174 -20.54 15.82 17.42
N ALA A 175 -19.63 15.18 16.68
CA ALA A 175 -19.67 15.05 15.23
C ALA A 175 -19.85 16.42 14.52
N ASP A 176 -19.16 17.45 15.02
CA ASP A 176 -19.42 18.84 14.64
C ASP A 176 -18.15 19.69 14.54
N PHE A 177 -18.20 20.86 13.90
CA PHE A 177 -17.08 21.80 13.81
C PHE A 177 -17.21 22.92 14.85
N MET A 178 -16.08 23.43 15.32
CA MET A 178 -16.05 24.61 16.20
C MET A 178 -16.55 25.87 15.49
N GLU A 179 -16.24 26.01 14.21
CA GLU A 179 -16.74 27.07 13.34
C GLU A 179 -17.44 26.39 12.15
N GLU A 180 -18.75 26.61 12.02
CA GLU A 180 -19.55 25.99 10.97
C GLU A 180 -19.52 26.81 9.68
N PHE A 181 -19.91 26.16 8.57
CA PHE A 181 -20.28 26.94 7.39
C PHE A 181 -21.43 27.86 7.75
N ASP A 182 -21.24 29.16 7.52
CA ASP A 182 -22.24 30.19 7.79
C ASP A 182 -22.64 30.22 9.27
N ASN A 183 -21.63 30.39 10.12
CA ASN A 183 -21.72 30.31 11.58
C ASN A 183 -22.64 31.36 12.24
N TYR A 184 -23.08 32.37 11.49
CA TYR A 184 -23.92 33.45 11.98
C TYR A 184 -25.36 33.38 11.44
N ALA A 185 -25.75 32.31 10.74
CA ALA A 185 -27.08 32.20 10.14
C ALA A 185 -28.22 32.34 11.17
N GLU A 186 -27.98 31.95 12.42
CA GLU A 186 -28.92 32.04 13.53
C GLU A 186 -29.18 33.49 13.98
N TRP A 187 -28.30 34.45 13.63
CA TRP A 187 -28.49 35.86 13.94
C TRP A 187 -29.68 36.46 13.21
N ASP A 188 -29.99 35.97 12.01
CA ASP A 188 -31.13 36.43 11.21
C ASP A 188 -32.48 36.08 11.87
N LEU A 189 -32.49 35.07 12.75
CA LEU A 189 -33.67 34.66 13.50
C LEU A 189 -33.78 35.31 14.88
N LYS A 190 -32.74 36.02 15.35
CA LYS A 190 -32.65 36.50 16.73
C LYS A 190 -33.85 37.33 17.16
N ASP A 191 -34.32 38.19 16.25
CA ASP A 191 -35.38 39.16 16.52
C ASP A 191 -36.72 38.73 15.88
N ILE A 192 -36.86 37.45 15.48
CA ILE A 192 -38.09 36.90 14.91
C ILE A 192 -38.88 36.16 15.98
N ASP A 193 -40.08 36.64 16.24
CA ASP A 193 -41.09 36.03 17.09
C ASP A 193 -42.38 35.79 16.32
N PHE A 194 -43.20 34.82 16.72
CA PHE A 194 -44.52 34.59 16.13
C PHE A 194 -45.58 35.00 17.16
N VAL A 195 -46.47 35.91 16.77
CA VAL A 195 -47.54 36.44 17.63
C VAL A 195 -48.88 36.21 16.93
N ASP A 196 -49.91 35.82 17.69
CA ASP A 196 -51.22 35.45 17.13
C ASP A 196 -51.94 36.62 16.42
N ASP A 197 -51.57 37.87 16.72
CA ASP A 197 -52.10 39.10 16.10
C ASP A 197 -51.30 39.55 14.85
N ASP A 198 -50.33 38.76 14.38
CA ASP A 198 -49.56 39.08 13.18
C ASP A 198 -50.48 39.17 11.95
N SER A 199 -50.35 40.25 11.15
CA SER A 199 -51.01 40.31 9.85
C SER A 199 -50.54 39.16 8.94
N ASP A 200 -51.41 38.63 8.08
CA ASP A 200 -51.07 37.52 7.16
C ASP A 200 -49.78 37.77 6.36
N ILE A 201 -49.53 39.01 5.94
CA ILE A 201 -48.34 39.41 5.20
C ILE A 201 -47.08 39.33 6.07
N LEU A 202 -47.16 39.81 7.32
CA LEU A 202 -46.05 39.74 8.27
C LEU A 202 -45.75 38.29 8.64
N HIS A 203 -46.78 37.48 8.87
CA HIS A 203 -46.64 36.05 9.10
C HIS A 203 -45.94 35.36 7.92
N ALA A 204 -46.39 35.62 6.69
CA ALA A 204 -45.76 35.08 5.49
C ALA A 204 -44.30 35.52 5.32
N LEU A 205 -43.96 36.77 5.68
CA LEU A 205 -42.58 37.25 5.68
C LEU A 205 -41.73 36.52 6.71
N LYS A 206 -42.22 36.35 7.95
CA LYS A 206 -41.54 35.60 9.01
C LYS A 206 -41.28 34.15 8.59
N VAL A 207 -42.27 33.48 8.00
CA VAL A 207 -42.13 32.13 7.43
C VAL A 207 -41.06 32.10 6.33
N ALA A 208 -41.04 33.07 5.41
CA ALA A 208 -40.03 33.14 4.36
C ALA A 208 -38.60 33.28 4.92
N VAL A 209 -38.40 34.02 6.03
CA VAL A 209 -37.08 34.10 6.68
C VAL A 209 -36.68 32.77 7.31
N VAL A 210 -37.63 32.06 7.94
CA VAL A 210 -37.38 30.70 8.46
C VAL A 210 -37.04 29.73 7.32
N ASP A 211 -37.69 29.82 6.17
CA ASP A 211 -37.38 29.00 4.99
C ASP A 211 -35.97 29.27 4.46
N ILE A 212 -35.55 30.54 4.42
CA ILE A 212 -34.17 30.92 4.04
C ILE A 212 -33.17 30.31 5.03
N TYR A 213 -33.43 30.42 6.34
CA TYR A 213 -32.59 29.81 7.36
C TYR A 213 -32.52 28.28 7.21
N HIS A 214 -33.65 27.62 6.95
CA HIS A 214 -33.70 26.18 6.70
C HIS A 214 -32.82 25.78 5.51
N SER A 215 -32.87 26.51 4.40
CA SER A 215 -32.01 26.28 3.23
C SER A 215 -30.51 26.38 3.57
N ARG A 216 -30.13 27.34 4.45
CA ARG A 216 -28.75 27.49 4.93
C ARG A 216 -28.32 26.30 5.78
N LEU A 217 -29.20 25.78 6.65
CA LEU A 217 -28.97 24.57 7.44
C LEU A 217 -28.80 23.33 6.56
N GLU A 218 -29.62 23.17 5.51
CA GLU A 218 -29.50 22.05 4.57
C GLU A 218 -28.15 22.06 3.86
N GLU A 219 -27.70 23.22 3.38
CA GLU A 219 -26.41 23.33 2.70
C GLU A 219 -25.24 23.14 3.69
N ARG A 220 -25.38 23.57 4.96
CA ARG A 220 -24.42 23.25 6.03
C ARG A 220 -24.32 21.74 6.25
N GLN A 221 -25.46 21.04 6.37
CA GLN A 221 -25.51 19.60 6.55
C GLN A 221 -24.96 18.85 5.32
N ARG A 222 -25.26 19.33 4.11
CA ARG A 222 -24.72 18.80 2.87
C ARG A 222 -23.20 18.87 2.83
N ARG A 223 -22.58 19.98 3.25
CA ARG A 223 -21.11 20.10 3.31
C ARG A 223 -20.50 19.16 4.34
N LYS A 224 -21.09 19.04 5.54
CA LYS A 224 -20.63 18.07 6.56
C LYS A 224 -20.67 16.64 6.02
N LYS A 225 -21.74 16.28 5.31
CA LYS A 225 -21.88 14.97 4.66
C LYS A 225 -20.74 14.72 3.67
N ILE A 226 -20.44 15.67 2.78
CA ILE A 226 -19.33 15.54 1.82
C ILE A 226 -17.98 15.37 2.54
N ILE A 227 -17.70 16.19 3.55
CA ILE A 227 -16.45 16.11 4.32
C ILE A 227 -16.28 14.73 4.98
N ARG A 228 -17.35 14.23 5.58
CA ARG A 228 -17.38 12.91 6.22
C ARG A 228 -17.22 11.78 5.21
N ASP A 229 -18.02 11.79 4.15
CA ASP A 229 -18.11 10.70 3.18
C ASP A 229 -16.78 10.55 2.40
N HIS A 230 -16.06 11.65 2.15
CA HIS A 230 -14.73 11.64 1.52
C HIS A 230 -13.56 11.59 2.53
N GLY A 231 -13.81 11.45 3.83
CA GLY A 231 -12.75 11.34 4.85
C GLY A 231 -11.86 12.58 5.00
N LEU A 232 -12.36 13.77 4.67
CA LEU A 232 -11.59 15.03 4.61
C LEU A 232 -11.35 15.70 5.98
N ILE A 233 -11.70 15.02 7.07
CA ILE A 233 -11.53 15.53 8.44
C ILE A 233 -10.04 15.62 8.82
N ASN A 234 -9.20 14.66 8.38
CA ASN A 234 -7.78 14.63 8.73
C ASN A 234 -6.91 15.08 7.54
N LEU A 235 -6.63 16.39 7.49
CA LEU A 235 -5.88 17.02 6.41
C LEU A 235 -4.47 16.43 6.26
N ARG A 236 -3.80 16.14 7.37
CA ARG A 236 -2.42 15.66 7.36
C ARG A 236 -2.31 14.24 6.80
N LYS A 237 -3.21 13.34 7.22
CA LYS A 237 -3.28 11.98 6.66
C LYS A 237 -3.51 12.05 5.15
N PHE A 238 -4.44 12.91 4.73
CA PHE A 238 -4.74 13.10 3.32
C PHE A 238 -3.53 13.55 2.50
N GLN A 239 -2.80 14.56 2.98
CA GLN A 239 -1.55 15.02 2.35
C GLN A 239 -0.48 13.92 2.25
N ILE A 240 -0.40 13.02 3.24
CA ILE A 240 0.53 11.88 3.20
C ILE A 240 0.09 10.87 2.13
N LEU A 241 -1.21 10.59 2.03
CA LEU A 241 -1.74 9.67 1.02
C LEU A 241 -1.48 10.20 -0.39
N GLU A 242 -1.70 11.50 -0.61
CA GLU A 242 -1.47 12.18 -1.88
C GLU A 242 0.00 12.15 -2.32
N ARG A 243 0.94 12.30 -1.37
CA ARG A 243 2.39 12.24 -1.64
C ARG A 243 2.88 10.88 -2.17
N ARG A 244 2.08 9.82 -2.09
CA ARG A 244 2.44 8.51 -2.64
C ARG A 244 2.42 8.50 -4.16
N TYR A 245 1.63 9.37 -4.79
CA TYR A 245 1.51 9.40 -6.24
C TYR A 245 2.62 10.23 -6.90
N PRO A 246 2.95 9.96 -8.18
CA PRO A 246 3.76 10.87 -8.99
C PRO A 246 3.13 12.26 -9.07
N LYS A 247 3.96 13.29 -9.33
CA LYS A 247 3.51 14.69 -9.34
C LYS A 247 2.36 14.93 -10.32
N GLU A 248 2.42 14.32 -11.49
CA GLU A 248 1.39 14.44 -12.53
C GLU A 248 0.03 13.89 -12.06
N VAL A 249 0.05 12.84 -11.24
CA VAL A 249 -1.16 12.24 -10.67
C VAL A 249 -1.66 13.08 -9.48
N GLN A 250 -0.76 13.66 -8.68
CA GLN A 250 -1.12 14.63 -7.63
C GLN A 250 -1.81 15.86 -8.23
N ASP A 251 -1.28 16.41 -9.33
CA ASP A 251 -1.87 17.57 -10.00
C ASP A 251 -3.29 17.24 -10.50
N LEU A 252 -3.53 16.04 -11.02
CA LEU A 252 -4.89 15.58 -11.37
C LEU A 252 -5.77 15.45 -10.13
N TYR A 253 -5.25 14.86 -9.06
CA TYR A 253 -5.96 14.66 -7.81
C TYR A 253 -6.51 15.99 -7.26
N ASP A 254 -5.68 17.03 -7.26
CA ASP A 254 -6.06 18.39 -6.86
C ASP A 254 -7.16 19.01 -7.73
N VAL A 255 -7.12 18.78 -9.04
CA VAL A 255 -8.19 19.20 -9.96
C VAL A 255 -9.48 18.44 -9.66
N MET A 256 -9.39 17.13 -9.47
CA MET A 256 -10.52 16.23 -9.24
C MET A 256 -11.21 16.46 -7.89
N ARG A 257 -10.47 16.94 -6.88
CA ARG A 257 -11.00 17.27 -5.56
C ARG A 257 -12.21 18.21 -5.60
N ARG A 258 -12.29 19.10 -6.61
CA ARG A 258 -13.43 20.02 -6.80
C ARG A 258 -14.73 19.29 -7.14
N PHE A 259 -14.62 18.11 -7.76
CA PHE A 259 -15.73 17.28 -8.18
C PHE A 259 -16.22 16.32 -7.09
N ALA A 260 -15.57 16.27 -5.93
CA ALA A 260 -16.06 15.54 -4.74
C ALA A 260 -17.44 16.02 -4.26
N ARG A 261 -17.94 17.16 -4.77
CA ARG A 261 -19.31 17.63 -4.50
C ARG A 261 -20.40 16.87 -5.28
N VAL A 262 -19.99 16.10 -6.30
CA VAL A 262 -20.89 15.47 -7.28
C VAL A 262 -20.59 13.97 -7.40
N VAL A 263 -19.32 13.59 -7.33
CA VAL A 263 -18.87 12.19 -7.47
C VAL A 263 -18.80 11.54 -6.09
N GLY A 264 -19.30 10.31 -5.94
CA GLY A 264 -19.21 9.58 -4.68
C GLY A 264 -17.76 9.26 -4.29
N PRO A 265 -17.47 9.04 -2.99
CA PRO A 265 -16.11 8.81 -2.50
C PRO A 265 -15.45 7.60 -3.16
N ILE A 266 -16.16 6.47 -3.24
CA ILE A 266 -15.65 5.24 -3.84
C ILE A 266 -15.36 5.41 -5.33
N GLU A 267 -16.23 6.12 -6.05
CA GLU A 267 -16.09 6.36 -7.49
C GLU A 267 -14.91 7.30 -7.77
N HIS A 268 -14.78 8.34 -6.96
CA HIS A 268 -13.67 9.27 -7.02
C HIS A 268 -12.33 8.55 -6.77
N ASP A 269 -12.24 7.74 -5.72
CA ASP A 269 -11.01 7.01 -5.40
C ASP A 269 -10.66 5.98 -6.48
N LYS A 270 -11.65 5.24 -6.99
CA LYS A 270 -11.46 4.33 -8.14
C LYS A 270 -10.94 5.07 -9.37
N PHE A 271 -11.45 6.27 -9.66
CA PHE A 271 -10.99 7.08 -10.79
C PHE A 271 -9.52 7.47 -10.63
N ILE A 272 -9.13 7.95 -9.45
CA ILE A 272 -7.75 8.32 -9.14
C ILE A 272 -6.81 7.12 -9.29
N GLU A 273 -7.15 5.99 -8.68
CA GLU A 273 -6.33 4.76 -8.76
C GLU A 273 -6.20 4.25 -10.21
N SER A 274 -7.30 4.30 -10.97
CA SER A 274 -7.29 3.94 -12.38
C SER A 274 -6.34 4.83 -13.19
N HIS A 275 -6.32 6.12 -12.92
CA HIS A 275 -5.41 7.05 -13.59
C HIS A 275 -3.96 6.88 -13.14
N ALA A 276 -3.72 6.59 -11.86
CA ALA A 276 -2.39 6.28 -11.36
C ALA A 276 -1.82 5.04 -12.06
N LEU A 277 -2.61 3.98 -12.18
CA LEU A 277 -2.24 2.77 -12.92
C LEU A 277 -1.99 3.06 -14.40
N GLU A 278 -2.87 3.82 -15.05
CA GLU A 278 -2.71 4.24 -16.45
C GLU A 278 -1.37 4.98 -16.65
N PHE A 279 -1.03 5.91 -15.74
CA PHE A 279 0.22 6.66 -15.77
C PHE A 279 1.44 5.73 -15.68
N GLU A 280 1.42 4.77 -14.76
CA GLU A 280 2.50 3.78 -14.59
C GLU A 280 2.65 2.90 -15.83
N LEU A 281 1.55 2.39 -16.37
CA LEU A 281 1.55 1.58 -17.59
C LEU A 281 2.10 2.37 -18.78
N ARG A 282 1.67 3.61 -18.98
CA ARG A 282 2.20 4.49 -20.03
C ARG A 282 3.69 4.75 -19.85
N ARG A 283 4.16 4.92 -18.61
CA ARG A 283 5.58 5.09 -18.30
C ARG A 283 6.38 3.84 -18.64
N GLU A 284 5.89 2.66 -18.26
CA GLU A 284 6.57 1.40 -18.53
C GLU A 284 6.57 1.05 -20.03
N ILE A 285 5.46 1.30 -20.74
CA ILE A 285 5.40 1.15 -22.20
C ILE A 285 6.47 2.00 -22.88
N ARG A 286 6.58 3.29 -22.52
CA ARG A 286 7.61 4.18 -23.07
C ARG A 286 9.03 3.68 -22.78
N ARG A 287 9.25 3.13 -21.59
CA ARG A 287 10.53 2.56 -21.17
C ARG A 287 10.89 1.31 -21.99
N LEU A 288 9.95 0.40 -22.19
CA LEU A 288 10.15 -0.80 -23.01
C LEU A 288 10.36 -0.44 -24.49
N GLN A 289 9.65 0.57 -25.00
CA GLN A 289 9.88 1.11 -26.35
C GLN A 289 11.29 1.72 -26.49
N GLU A 290 11.78 2.41 -25.47
CA GLU A 290 13.15 2.92 -25.43
C GLU A 290 14.17 1.79 -25.52
N TYR A 291 14.02 0.72 -24.73
CA TYR A 291 14.89 -0.43 -24.79
C TYR A 291 14.97 -1.04 -26.20
N ARG A 292 13.82 -1.17 -26.88
CA ARG A 292 13.77 -1.67 -28.25
C ARG A 292 14.50 -0.75 -29.23
N ARG A 293 14.35 0.58 -29.10
CA ARG A 293 15.07 1.56 -29.94
C ARG A 293 16.57 1.49 -29.76
N GLU A 294 17.05 1.25 -28.54
CA GLU A 294 18.46 1.09 -28.21
C GLU A 294 19.00 -0.33 -28.48
N GLY A 295 18.18 -1.21 -29.06
CA GLY A 295 18.60 -2.57 -29.45
C GLY A 295 18.63 -3.60 -28.31
N ILE A 296 18.05 -3.28 -27.15
CA ILE A 296 18.02 -4.18 -25.98
C ILE A 296 16.83 -5.12 -26.10
N GLN A 297 17.13 -6.42 -26.21
CA GLN A 297 16.12 -7.46 -26.40
C GLN A 297 15.91 -8.36 -25.17
N SER A 298 16.71 -8.19 -24.11
CA SER A 298 16.62 -9.00 -22.89
C SER A 298 16.51 -8.14 -21.63
N PHE A 299 15.77 -8.62 -20.63
CA PHE A 299 15.63 -7.94 -19.33
C PHE A 299 16.95 -7.87 -18.55
N CYS A 300 17.85 -8.85 -18.73
CA CYS A 300 19.19 -8.78 -18.16
C CYS A 300 19.98 -7.59 -18.75
N GLY A 301 19.92 -7.43 -20.07
CA GLY A 301 20.50 -6.27 -20.76
C GLY A 301 19.88 -4.93 -20.32
N ALA A 302 18.56 -4.90 -20.11
CA ALA A 302 17.86 -3.72 -19.63
C ALA A 302 18.35 -3.26 -18.25
N LYS A 303 18.61 -4.19 -17.31
CA LYS A 303 19.16 -3.85 -15.99
C LYS A 303 20.54 -3.18 -16.08
N VAL A 304 21.40 -3.67 -16.98
CA VAL A 304 22.73 -3.10 -17.21
C VAL A 304 22.61 -1.73 -17.87
N TYR A 305 21.77 -1.60 -18.90
CA TYR A 305 21.50 -0.33 -19.58
C TYR A 305 21.01 0.74 -18.61
N GLU A 306 20.03 0.44 -17.75
CA GLU A 306 19.51 1.38 -16.75
C GLU A 306 20.55 1.83 -15.74
N ARG A 307 21.48 0.94 -15.36
CA ARG A 307 22.60 1.30 -14.49
C ARG A 307 23.54 2.29 -15.19
N VAL A 308 23.94 1.98 -16.42
CA VAL A 308 24.88 2.81 -17.20
C VAL A 308 24.23 4.14 -17.60
N LYS A 309 22.94 4.13 -17.96
CA LYS A 309 22.15 5.32 -18.28
C LYS A 309 22.09 6.28 -17.08
N ARG A 310 21.76 5.77 -15.89
CA ARG A 310 21.79 6.57 -14.65
C ARG A 310 23.16 7.18 -14.37
N ILE A 311 24.23 6.40 -14.48
CA ILE A 311 25.61 6.91 -14.30
C ILE A 311 25.89 8.04 -15.31
N ARG A 312 25.53 7.84 -16.58
CA ARG A 312 25.72 8.85 -17.63
C ARG A 312 24.92 10.12 -17.37
N GLU A 313 23.68 9.99 -16.92
CA GLU A 313 22.83 11.13 -16.56
C GLU A 313 23.36 11.88 -15.33
N ASP A 314 23.83 11.18 -14.32
CA ASP A 314 24.43 11.79 -13.13
C ASP A 314 25.73 12.53 -13.46
N GLU A 315 26.59 11.93 -14.29
CA GLU A 315 27.78 12.60 -14.82
C GLU A 315 27.42 13.83 -15.66
N ARG A 316 26.39 13.75 -16.50
CA ARG A 316 25.90 14.90 -17.28
C ARG A 316 25.36 16.00 -16.36
N ARG A 317 24.63 15.66 -15.30
CA ARG A 317 24.16 16.62 -14.27
C ARG A 317 25.34 17.29 -13.56
N LYS A 318 26.38 16.54 -13.20
CA LYS A 318 27.61 17.10 -12.60
C LYS A 318 28.33 18.05 -13.55
N ARG A 319 28.44 17.71 -14.84
CA ARG A 319 29.05 18.58 -15.86
C ARG A 319 28.27 19.88 -16.05
N ASN A 320 26.94 19.82 -16.06
CA ASN A 320 26.11 21.02 -16.12
C ASN A 320 26.33 21.91 -14.88
N MET A 321 26.36 21.33 -13.68
CA MET A 321 26.72 22.08 -12.47
C MET A 321 28.10 22.73 -12.56
N LEU A 322 29.09 22.05 -13.14
CA LEU A 322 30.41 22.62 -13.36
C LEU A 322 30.35 23.80 -14.35
N CYS A 323 29.63 23.67 -15.46
CA CYS A 323 29.45 24.75 -16.43
C CYS A 323 28.75 25.97 -15.82
N ASP A 324 27.74 25.73 -14.98
CA ASP A 324 27.07 26.80 -14.23
C ASP A 324 28.06 27.51 -13.29
N VAL A 325 28.94 26.77 -12.59
CA VAL A 325 29.99 27.37 -11.77
C VAL A 325 30.95 28.21 -12.61
N LEU A 326 31.38 27.70 -13.77
CA LEU A 326 32.29 28.40 -14.67
C LEU A 326 31.72 29.75 -15.12
N GLN A 327 30.39 29.88 -15.29
CA GLN A 327 29.73 31.16 -15.61
C GLN A 327 29.89 32.22 -14.51
N TYR A 328 30.01 31.80 -13.24
CA TYR A 328 30.19 32.71 -12.11
C TYR A 328 31.65 32.89 -11.68
N ILE A 329 32.61 32.20 -12.31
CA ILE A 329 34.03 32.25 -11.89
C ILE A 329 34.63 33.66 -11.96
N HIS A 330 34.16 34.49 -12.89
CA HIS A 330 34.64 35.86 -13.04
C HIS A 330 34.17 36.81 -11.92
N ASP A 331 33.12 36.44 -11.18
CA ASP A 331 32.63 37.18 -10.02
C ASP A 331 32.71 36.31 -8.75
N ALA A 332 33.72 36.60 -7.94
CA ALA A 332 34.01 35.86 -6.71
C ALA A 332 32.82 35.85 -5.71
N ARG A 333 32.01 36.91 -5.67
CA ARG A 333 30.85 36.98 -4.76
C ARG A 333 29.68 36.14 -5.29
N ALA A 334 29.40 36.20 -6.59
CA ALA A 334 28.35 35.40 -7.22
C ALA A 334 28.66 33.89 -7.14
N CYS A 335 29.92 33.51 -7.37
CA CYS A 335 30.37 32.11 -7.25
C CYS A 335 30.20 31.58 -5.81
N GLN A 336 30.61 32.35 -4.80
CA GLN A 336 30.44 31.97 -3.40
C GLN A 336 28.95 31.82 -3.01
N GLN A 337 28.10 32.75 -3.43
CA GLN A 337 26.66 32.67 -3.15
C GLN A 337 26.00 31.45 -3.81
N TRP A 338 26.37 31.16 -5.07
CA TRP A 338 25.89 29.97 -5.78
C TRP A 338 26.32 28.68 -5.07
N LEU A 339 27.61 28.56 -4.71
CA LEU A 339 28.14 27.40 -3.97
C LEU A 339 27.43 27.21 -2.62
N HIS A 340 27.18 28.30 -1.89
CA HIS A 340 26.47 28.26 -0.62
C HIS A 340 25.00 27.83 -0.78
N LYS A 341 24.33 28.29 -1.84
CA LYS A 341 22.95 27.90 -2.18
C LYS A 341 22.85 26.43 -2.58
N GLN A 342 23.84 25.89 -3.29
CA GLN A 342 23.89 24.47 -3.63
C GLN A 342 24.25 23.57 -2.43
N ALA A 343 25.16 24.01 -1.57
CA ALA A 343 25.46 23.32 -0.31
C ALA A 343 24.20 23.21 0.57
N LYS A 344 23.43 24.30 0.68
CA LYS A 344 22.16 24.32 1.41
C LYS A 344 21.11 23.37 0.83
N LYS A 345 21.04 23.23 -0.50
CA LYS A 345 20.15 22.26 -1.17
C LYS A 345 20.56 20.80 -0.93
N ARG A 346 21.86 20.51 -0.86
CA ARG A 346 22.39 19.15 -0.82
C ARG A 346 22.45 18.56 0.59
N PHE A 347 22.62 19.41 1.60
CA PHE A 347 22.77 18.99 3.00
C PHE A 347 21.57 19.38 3.89
N GLY A 348 20.51 19.98 3.34
CA GLY A 348 19.40 20.54 4.11
C GLY A 348 19.88 21.70 5.00
N ASN A 349 18.99 22.27 5.82
CA ASN A 349 19.34 23.26 6.85
C ASN A 349 20.17 22.60 7.96
N LEU A 350 21.38 22.16 7.65
CA LEU A 350 22.46 22.12 8.62
C LEU A 350 22.97 23.55 8.68
N ASP A 351 22.68 24.24 9.77
CA ASP A 351 23.36 25.48 10.13
C ASP A 351 24.86 25.17 10.18
N PHE A 352 25.55 25.48 9.08
CA PHE A 352 26.99 25.60 9.12
C PHE A 352 27.28 26.74 10.09
N PRO A 353 28.04 26.49 11.19
CA PRO A 353 28.36 27.55 12.12
C PRO A 353 29.03 28.66 11.31
N SER A 354 28.47 29.86 11.40
CA SER A 354 28.94 31.10 10.79
C SER A 354 30.25 31.57 11.43
N GLY A 355 31.21 30.67 11.52
CA GLY A 355 32.59 30.92 11.87
C GLY A 355 33.44 30.20 10.84
N THR A 356 34.07 30.96 9.95
CA THR A 356 35.19 30.48 9.14
C THR A 356 36.14 29.72 10.05
N ASN A 357 36.19 28.39 9.92
CA ASN A 357 37.18 27.59 10.63
C ASN A 357 38.53 27.91 10.00
N VAL A 358 39.20 28.93 10.53
CA VAL A 358 40.45 29.52 10.01
C VAL A 358 41.52 28.44 9.81
N ASN A 359 41.47 27.37 10.61
CA ASN A 359 42.39 26.23 10.50
C ASN A 359 42.16 25.38 9.24
N LYS A 360 40.92 25.30 8.74
CA LYS A 360 40.60 24.53 7.51
C LYS A 360 41.00 25.32 6.27
N THR A 361 40.73 26.63 6.26
CA THR A 361 41.15 27.54 5.19
C THR A 361 42.68 27.64 5.12
N ARG A 362 43.37 27.69 6.27
CA ARG A 362 44.83 27.71 6.35
C ARG A 362 45.47 26.42 5.81
N LYS A 363 44.92 25.25 6.14
CA LYS A 363 45.39 23.97 5.57
C LYS A 363 45.23 23.88 4.05
N ILE A 364 44.17 24.48 3.50
CA ILE A 364 43.97 24.55 2.05
C ILE A 364 44.96 25.52 1.40
N TYR A 365 45.21 26.68 2.03
CA TYR A 365 46.24 27.62 1.57
C TYR A 365 47.65 27.01 1.62
N ASP A 366 47.99 26.31 2.70
CA ASP A 366 49.28 25.63 2.85
C ASP A 366 49.45 24.52 1.80
N PHE A 367 48.38 23.79 1.47
CA PHE A 367 48.37 22.80 0.39
C PHE A 367 48.56 23.45 -0.99
N LEU A 368 47.87 24.55 -1.27
CA LEU A 368 47.98 25.25 -2.55
C LEU A 368 49.35 25.92 -2.76
N ILE A 369 49.99 26.39 -1.68
CA ILE A 369 51.38 26.87 -1.71
C ILE A 369 52.34 25.70 -1.98
N LYS A 370 52.14 24.55 -1.32
CA LYS A 370 52.98 23.36 -1.50
C LYS A 370 52.96 22.83 -2.93
N GLU A 371 51.79 22.86 -3.57
CA GLU A 371 51.59 22.41 -4.95
C GLU A 371 51.88 23.51 -5.99
N GLY A 372 52.38 24.68 -5.57
CA GLY A 372 52.83 25.75 -6.46
C GLY A 372 51.74 26.54 -7.18
N TYR A 373 50.47 26.38 -6.78
CA TYR A 373 49.35 27.11 -7.37
C TYR A 373 49.25 28.56 -6.89
N ILE A 374 49.88 28.91 -5.76
CA ILE A 374 49.89 30.25 -5.17
C ILE A 374 51.30 30.56 -4.66
N ASN A 375 51.88 31.69 -5.10
CA ASN A 375 53.14 32.20 -4.54
C ASN A 375 52.87 33.00 -3.27
N LYS A 376 53.72 32.77 -2.25
CA LYS A 376 53.67 33.49 -0.98
C LYS A 376 54.21 34.90 -1.23
N ALA A 377 53.32 35.90 -1.17
CA ALA A 377 53.71 37.31 -1.17
C ALA A 377 54.39 37.69 0.15
#